data_AF-A0A822B7R1-F1
#
_entry.id   AF-A0A822B7R1-F1
#
_cell.length_a   1.000
_cell.length_b   1.000
_cell.length_c   1.000
_cell.angle_alpha   90.00
_cell.angle_beta   90.00
_cell.angle_gamma   90.00
#
_symmetry.space_group_name_H-M   'P 1'
#
loop_
_entity.id
_entity.type
_entity.pdbx_description
1 polymer ?
#
loop_
_entity_poly.entity_id
_entity_poly.type
_entity_poly.pdbx_seq_one_letter_code
_entity_poly.pdbx_strand_id
1 'polypeptide(L)'
;MRQKSRIRDNTRHQNLIGDSLERLHIRQKQASKQCRDKKKLERSNGKQFSSYRNRQCFGKTVKRVIQSLPQDTDKHVTLIRHIAQELNVIPKTITQHQCQQLISWLVNVIVLHLKIMMVLQQHYKKRIPLYRVRETFQLFLTEYVDTNINLSLTSFNDLRPINLLIQSHMPGRSCLCIYHEKMNLLLKPLSKYIRCPGLHSLQ
;
A
#
# COMPACT_ATOMS: atom_id res chain seq x y z
N MET A 1 -7.51 19.46 18.75
CA MET A 1 -8.85 19.50 18.10
C MET A 1 -9.80 18.36 18.47
N ARG A 2 -9.37 17.08 18.59
CA ARG A 2 -10.30 15.95 18.84
C ARG A 2 -11.04 15.98 20.18
N GLN A 3 -10.43 16.56 21.22
CA GLN A 3 -10.99 16.59 22.58
C GLN A 3 -12.24 17.49 22.68
N LYS A 4 -12.21 18.67 22.06
CA LYS A 4 -13.36 19.60 22.01
C LYS A 4 -14.57 19.00 21.27
N SER A 5 -14.35 18.15 20.26
CA SER A 5 -15.45 17.45 19.57
C SER A 5 -16.13 16.43 20.46
N ARG A 6 -15.33 15.59 21.15
CA ARG A 6 -15.85 14.55 22.06
C ARG A 6 -16.67 15.14 23.20
N ILE A 7 -16.24 16.27 23.75
CA ILE A 7 -16.98 16.98 24.82
C ILE A 7 -18.35 17.43 24.30
N ARG A 8 -18.43 18.04 23.11
CA ARG A 8 -19.70 18.49 22.53
C ARG A 8 -20.67 17.33 22.24
N ASP A 9 -20.14 16.20 21.77
CA ASP A 9 -20.95 15.01 21.51
C ASP A 9 -21.49 14.43 22.83
N ASN A 10 -20.66 14.37 23.88
CA ASN A 10 -21.11 13.92 25.21
C ASN A 10 -22.16 14.85 25.83
N THR A 11 -22.02 16.17 25.72
CA THR A 11 -23.02 17.12 26.23
C THR A 11 -24.35 16.97 25.49
N ARG A 12 -24.33 16.71 24.18
CA ARG A 12 -25.55 16.41 23.41
C ARG A 12 -26.23 15.13 23.85
N HIS A 13 -25.47 14.10 24.23
CA HIS A 13 -26.01 12.85 24.73
C HIS A 13 -26.66 12.98 26.12
N GLN A 14 -26.11 13.83 27.00
CA GLN A 14 -26.65 14.03 28.34
C GLN A 14 -27.99 14.80 28.36
N ASN A 15 -28.25 15.64 27.37
CA ASN A 15 -29.45 16.48 27.33
C ASN A 15 -30.66 15.81 26.64
N LEU A 16 -30.54 14.55 26.20
CA LEU A 16 -31.61 13.83 25.52
C LEU A 16 -32.23 12.80 26.47
N ILE A 17 -33.42 13.12 27.01
CA ILE A 17 -34.18 12.22 27.88
C ILE A 17 -35.36 11.63 27.09
N GLY A 18 -35.65 10.34 27.30
CA GLY A 18 -36.85 9.65 26.81
C GLY A 18 -36.85 9.33 25.31
N ASP A 19 -38.00 9.48 24.65
CA ASP A 19 -38.25 9.12 23.24
C ASP A 19 -37.27 9.73 22.23
N SER A 20 -36.60 10.82 22.61
CA SER A 20 -35.58 11.47 21.78
C SER A 20 -34.28 10.67 21.67
N LEU A 21 -33.90 9.93 22.72
CA LEU A 21 -32.69 9.11 22.74
C LEU A 21 -32.84 7.86 21.87
N GLU A 22 -33.99 7.18 21.96
CA GLU A 22 -34.26 5.97 21.17
C GLU A 22 -34.28 6.28 19.67
N ARG A 23 -34.91 7.39 19.27
CA ARG A 23 -34.90 7.87 17.87
C ARG A 23 -33.48 8.15 17.37
N LEU A 24 -32.60 8.67 18.23
CA LEU A 24 -31.20 8.92 17.88
C LEU A 24 -30.41 7.61 17.70
N HIS A 25 -30.61 6.61 18.57
CA HIS A 25 -30.01 5.29 18.42
C HIS A 25 -30.46 4.58 17.13
N ILE A 26 -31.75 4.60 16.83
CA ILE A 26 -32.30 4.04 15.59
C ILE A 26 -31.67 4.72 14.37
N ARG A 27 -31.60 6.06 14.36
CA ARG A 27 -30.98 6.83 13.28
C ARG A 27 -29.49 6.50 13.12
N GLN A 28 -28.73 6.39 14.21
CA GLN A 28 -27.31 6.00 14.15
C GLN A 28 -27.13 4.57 13.61
N LYS A 29 -27.97 3.63 14.04
CA LYS A 29 -27.96 2.24 13.56
C LYS A 29 -28.28 2.17 12.07
N GLN A 30 -29.29 2.92 11.61
CA GLN A 30 -29.66 3.01 10.20
C GLN A 30 -28.54 3.65 9.35
N ALA A 31 -27.94 4.76 9.80
CA ALA A 31 -26.83 5.41 9.09
C ALA A 31 -25.61 4.47 8.98
N SER A 32 -25.29 3.75 10.06
CA SER A 32 -24.22 2.75 10.05
C SER A 32 -24.51 1.61 9.07
N LYS A 33 -25.75 1.11 9.04
CA LYS A 33 -26.19 0.09 8.08
C LYS A 33 -26.07 0.59 6.63
N GLN A 34 -26.61 1.76 6.32
CA GLN A 34 -26.53 2.37 4.98
C GLN A 34 -25.08 2.57 4.51
N CYS A 35 -24.19 3.01 5.41
CA CYS A 35 -22.76 3.14 5.09
C CYS A 35 -22.10 1.79 4.76
N ARG A 36 -22.45 0.72 5.49
CA ARG A 36 -21.99 -0.65 5.20
C ARG A 36 -22.52 -1.15 3.86
N ASP A 37 -23.81 -0.93 3.59
CA ASP A 37 -24.48 -1.38 2.38
C ASP A 37 -23.94 -0.64 1.14
N LYS A 38 -23.74 0.67 1.23
CA LYS A 38 -23.10 1.47 0.18
C LYS A 38 -21.70 0.97 -0.14
N LYS A 39 -20.87 0.71 0.89
CA LYS A 39 -19.53 0.12 0.70
C LYS A 39 -19.59 -1.28 0.10
N LYS A 40 -20.66 -2.05 0.34
CA LYS A 40 -20.85 -3.38 -0.24
C LYS A 40 -21.21 -3.28 -1.73
N LEU A 41 -22.06 -2.32 -2.10
CA LEU A 41 -22.42 -2.04 -3.50
C LEU A 41 -21.23 -1.49 -4.31
N GLU A 42 -20.42 -0.62 -3.71
CA GLU A 42 -19.16 -0.14 -4.32
C GLU A 42 -18.16 -1.29 -4.55
N ARG A 43 -18.24 -2.38 -3.77
CA ARG A 43 -17.41 -3.58 -3.98
C ARG A 43 -17.92 -4.46 -5.12
N SER A 44 -19.24 -4.52 -5.36
CA SER A 44 -19.81 -5.34 -6.43
C SER A 44 -19.67 -4.69 -7.81
N ASN A 45 -19.64 -3.36 -7.90
CA ASN A 45 -19.56 -2.65 -9.18
C ASN A 45 -18.12 -2.42 -9.70
N GLY A 46 -17.10 -2.63 -8.86
CA GLY A 46 -15.71 -2.52 -9.28
C GLY A 46 -15.24 -3.75 -10.07
N LYS A 47 -15.53 -3.79 -11.38
CA LYS A 47 -14.89 -4.73 -12.32
C LYS A 47 -13.36 -4.53 -12.28
N GLN A 48 -12.65 -5.65 -12.23
CA GLN A 48 -11.19 -5.81 -12.17
C GLN A 48 -10.51 -5.26 -10.91
N PHE A 49 -10.41 -6.09 -9.88
CA PHE A 49 -9.31 -5.94 -8.91
C PHE A 49 -8.59 -7.26 -8.74
N SER A 50 -7.25 -7.15 -8.76
CA SER A 50 -6.32 -8.19 -8.37
C SER A 50 -6.80 -8.88 -7.09
N SER A 51 -6.61 -10.19 -7.01
CA SER A 51 -7.20 -11.09 -6.01
C SER A 51 -6.88 -10.74 -4.54
N TYR A 52 -6.04 -9.73 -4.27
CA TYR A 52 -5.60 -9.35 -2.94
C TYR A 52 -5.60 -7.82 -2.70
N ARG A 53 -6.75 -7.28 -2.27
CA ARG A 53 -6.97 -5.83 -2.09
C ARG A 53 -6.22 -5.19 -0.90
N ASN A 54 -5.79 -5.98 0.10
CA ASN A 54 -5.06 -5.50 1.28
C ASN A 54 -4.02 -6.56 1.73
N ARG A 55 -2.89 -6.14 2.30
CA ARG A 55 -1.86 -6.98 2.92
C ARG A 55 -2.45 -7.97 3.93
N GLN A 56 -3.45 -7.53 4.71
CA GLN A 56 -4.15 -8.42 5.64
C GLN A 56 -4.93 -9.53 4.93
N CYS A 57 -5.58 -9.22 3.80
CA CYS A 57 -6.30 -10.21 3.01
C CYS A 57 -5.31 -11.21 2.37
N PHE A 58 -4.21 -10.71 1.81
CA PHE A 58 -3.14 -11.56 1.28
C PHE A 58 -2.58 -12.51 2.34
N GLY A 59 -2.22 -11.98 3.52
CA GLY A 59 -1.70 -12.79 4.62
C GLY A 59 -2.70 -13.85 5.10
N LYS A 60 -4.00 -13.53 5.14
CA LYS A 60 -5.05 -14.50 5.45
C LYS A 60 -5.15 -15.59 4.39
N THR A 61 -5.08 -15.25 3.10
CA THR A 61 -5.12 -16.26 2.03
C THR A 61 -3.87 -17.14 2.05
N VAL A 62 -2.68 -16.56 2.17
CA VAL A 62 -1.44 -17.33 2.31
C VAL A 62 -1.52 -18.28 3.51
N LYS A 63 -2.03 -17.82 4.65
CA LYS A 63 -2.22 -18.67 5.82
C LYS A 63 -3.19 -19.84 5.55
N ARG A 64 -4.29 -19.60 4.84
CA ARG A 64 -5.23 -20.67 4.43
C ARG A 64 -4.59 -21.67 3.49
N VAL A 65 -3.83 -21.18 2.50
CA VAL A 65 -3.09 -22.05 1.57
C VAL A 65 -2.11 -22.92 2.35
N ILE A 66 -1.29 -22.33 3.22
CA ILE A 66 -0.35 -23.07 4.07
C ILE A 66 -1.07 -24.11 4.94
N GLN A 67 -2.22 -23.75 5.52
CA GLN A 67 -3.03 -24.68 6.33
C GLN A 67 -3.66 -25.82 5.51
N SER A 68 -3.89 -25.61 4.21
CA SER A 68 -4.39 -26.65 3.29
C SER A 68 -3.29 -27.52 2.70
N LEU A 69 -2.01 -27.17 2.90
CA LEU A 69 -0.88 -28.00 2.48
C LEU A 69 -0.78 -29.24 3.38
N PRO A 70 -0.25 -30.37 2.87
CA PRO A 70 0.05 -31.54 3.69
C PRO A 70 0.93 -31.14 4.90
N GLN A 71 0.57 -31.61 6.10
CA GLN A 71 1.38 -31.36 7.31
C GLN A 71 2.70 -32.16 7.32
N ASP A 72 2.73 -33.26 6.59
CA ASP A 72 3.91 -34.09 6.37
C ASP A 72 4.99 -33.29 5.63
N THR A 73 6.17 -33.18 6.25
CA THR A 73 7.31 -32.39 5.76
C THR A 73 7.78 -32.82 4.37
N ASP A 74 7.75 -34.12 4.07
CA ASP A 74 8.28 -34.64 2.81
C ASP A 74 7.31 -34.37 1.66
N LYS A 75 6.01 -34.52 1.92
CA LYS A 75 4.95 -34.18 0.95
C LYS A 75 4.93 -32.68 0.69
N HIS A 76 5.14 -31.86 1.72
CA HIS A 76 5.20 -30.42 1.60
C HIS A 76 6.37 -29.96 0.73
N VAL A 77 7.58 -30.50 0.94
CA VAL A 77 8.77 -30.19 0.13
C VAL A 77 8.58 -30.63 -1.32
N THR A 78 7.97 -31.81 -1.54
CA THR A 78 7.71 -32.33 -2.89
C THR A 78 6.74 -31.44 -3.66
N LEU A 79 5.66 -30.98 -3.02
CA LEU A 79 4.70 -30.07 -3.64
C LEU A 79 5.33 -28.71 -3.97
N ILE A 80 6.08 -28.11 -3.03
CA ILE A 80 6.78 -26.84 -3.26
C ILE A 80 7.76 -26.99 -4.44
N ARG A 81 8.50 -28.11 -4.51
CA ARG A 81 9.40 -28.40 -5.63
C ARG A 81 8.65 -28.45 -6.95
N HIS A 82 7.51 -29.13 -6.99
CA HIS A 82 6.70 -29.25 -8.21
C HIS A 82 6.21 -27.88 -8.70
N ILE A 83 5.66 -27.06 -7.79
CA ILE A 83 5.22 -25.69 -8.09
C ILE A 83 6.40 -24.82 -8.57
N ALA A 84 7.55 -24.92 -7.92
CA ALA A 84 8.75 -24.16 -8.30
C ALA A 84 9.29 -24.57 -9.69
N GLN A 85 9.17 -25.85 -10.05
CA GLN A 85 9.52 -26.36 -11.37
C GLN A 85 8.52 -25.91 -12.44
N GLU A 86 7.22 -25.93 -12.16
CA GLU A 86 6.19 -25.43 -13.09
C GLU A 86 6.35 -23.93 -13.38
N LEU A 87 6.76 -23.15 -12.38
CA LEU A 87 7.03 -21.72 -12.51
C LEU A 87 8.42 -21.41 -13.10
N ASN A 88 9.20 -22.44 -13.49
CA ASN A 88 10.58 -22.32 -13.98
C ASN A 88 11.52 -21.56 -13.02
N VAL A 89 11.26 -21.63 -11.71
CA VAL A 89 12.14 -21.07 -10.68
C VAL A 89 13.33 -22.00 -10.42
N ILE A 90 13.11 -23.32 -10.56
CA ILE A 90 14.13 -24.36 -10.39
C ILE A 90 14.15 -25.24 -11.65
N PRO A 91 15.31 -25.47 -12.29
CA PRO A 91 15.41 -26.39 -13.44
C PRO A 91 15.06 -27.83 -13.06
N LYS A 92 14.48 -28.59 -14.01
CA LYS A 92 13.91 -29.94 -13.78
C LYS A 92 14.96 -31.01 -13.45
N THR A 93 16.24 -30.79 -13.76
CA THR A 93 17.30 -31.79 -13.62
C THR A 93 18.36 -31.31 -12.63
N ILE A 94 18.11 -31.50 -11.34
CA ILE A 94 19.10 -31.23 -10.29
C ILE A 94 19.18 -32.46 -9.39
N THR A 95 20.39 -32.91 -9.08
CA THR A 95 20.63 -34.03 -8.17
C THR A 95 20.10 -33.71 -6.76
N GLN A 96 19.59 -34.73 -6.06
CA GLN A 96 18.86 -34.57 -4.78
C GLN A 96 19.65 -33.79 -3.71
N HIS A 97 20.97 -33.98 -3.66
CA HIS A 97 21.88 -33.27 -2.77
C HIS A 97 22.03 -31.77 -3.11
N GLN A 98 22.18 -31.44 -4.38
CA GLN A 98 22.22 -30.04 -4.84
C GLN A 98 20.89 -29.32 -4.60
N CYS A 99 19.78 -30.07 -4.66
CA CYS A 99 18.43 -29.52 -4.50
C CYS A 99 18.18 -29.03 -3.06
N GLN A 100 18.65 -29.74 -2.02
CA GLN A 100 18.48 -29.29 -0.64
C GLN A 100 19.31 -28.03 -0.31
N GLN A 101 20.54 -27.96 -0.82
CA GLN A 101 21.39 -26.78 -0.66
C GLN A 101 20.82 -25.56 -1.41
N LEU A 102 20.31 -25.78 -2.63
CA LEU A 102 19.64 -24.75 -3.41
C LEU A 102 18.35 -24.26 -2.77
N ILE A 103 17.53 -25.12 -2.17
CA ILE A 103 16.29 -24.71 -1.50
C ILE A 103 16.61 -23.84 -0.27
N SER A 104 17.56 -24.26 0.56
CA SER A 104 18.01 -23.47 1.71
C SER A 104 18.56 -22.11 1.27
N TRP A 105 19.39 -22.10 0.23
CA TRP A 105 19.94 -20.88 -0.34
C TRP A 105 18.84 -19.97 -0.95
N LEU A 106 17.91 -20.53 -1.72
CA LEU A 106 16.79 -19.80 -2.31
C LEU A 106 15.87 -19.18 -1.26
N VAL A 107 15.54 -19.91 -0.19
CA VAL A 107 14.73 -19.35 0.91
C VAL A 107 15.44 -18.16 1.55
N ASN A 108 16.75 -18.27 1.81
CA ASN A 108 17.52 -17.17 2.38
C ASN A 108 17.65 -15.97 1.43
N VAL A 109 17.90 -16.22 0.14
CA VAL A 109 17.96 -15.17 -0.89
C VAL A 109 16.62 -14.49 -1.07
N ILE A 110 15.52 -15.24 -1.13
CA ILE A 110 14.16 -14.68 -1.25
C ILE A 110 13.84 -13.86 0.00
N VAL A 111 14.14 -14.35 1.20
CA VAL A 111 13.91 -13.61 2.45
C VAL A 111 14.75 -12.33 2.50
N LEU A 112 16.03 -12.39 2.11
CA LEU A 112 16.92 -11.24 2.06
C LEU A 112 16.45 -10.22 1.01
N HIS A 113 16.10 -10.68 -0.18
CA HIS A 113 15.61 -9.83 -1.27
C HIS A 113 14.26 -9.20 -0.91
N LEU A 114 13.37 -9.91 -0.20
CA LEU A 114 12.13 -9.35 0.33
C LEU A 114 12.41 -8.30 1.42
N LYS A 115 13.38 -8.52 2.32
CA LYS A 115 13.80 -7.53 3.32
C LYS A 115 14.40 -6.29 2.67
N ILE A 116 15.32 -6.46 1.72
CA ILE A 116 15.93 -5.36 0.96
C ILE A 116 14.86 -4.60 0.17
N MET A 117 13.94 -5.30 -0.52
CA MET A 117 12.83 -4.65 -1.22
C MET A 117 11.91 -3.89 -0.25
N MET A 118 11.64 -4.42 0.95
CA MET A 118 10.84 -3.72 1.96
C MET A 118 11.53 -2.47 2.51
N VAL A 119 12.85 -2.52 2.74
CA VAL A 119 13.65 -1.38 3.23
C VAL A 119 13.83 -0.34 2.12
N LEU A 120 14.18 -0.76 0.91
CA LEU A 120 14.25 0.14 -0.25
C LEU A 120 12.89 0.76 -0.55
N GLN A 121 11.78 0.03 -0.41
CA GLN A 121 10.44 0.59 -0.57
C GLN A 121 10.08 1.62 0.52
N GLN A 122 10.73 1.60 1.69
CA GLN A 122 10.62 2.67 2.69
C GLN A 122 11.43 3.92 2.30
N HIS A 123 12.61 3.75 1.70
CA HIS A 123 13.45 4.86 1.24
C HIS A 123 12.99 5.48 -0.09
N TYR A 124 12.35 4.69 -0.96
CA TYR A 124 11.84 5.12 -2.28
C TYR A 124 10.37 5.54 -2.27
N LYS A 125 9.72 5.61 -1.10
CA LYS A 125 8.39 6.23 -1.01
C LYS A 125 8.54 7.73 -1.27
N LYS A 126 8.43 8.07 -2.56
CA LYS A 126 8.30 9.43 -3.08
C LYS A 126 7.23 10.14 -2.24
N ARG A 127 7.66 11.06 -1.39
CA ARG A 127 6.73 11.80 -0.52
C ARG A 127 6.14 12.92 -1.36
N ILE A 128 4.82 12.97 -1.41
CA ILE A 128 4.11 14.10 -2.02
C ILE A 128 3.94 15.12 -0.89
N PRO A 129 4.49 16.34 -1.01
CA PRO A 129 4.27 17.36 -0.02
C PRO A 129 2.77 17.70 0.02
N LEU A 130 2.21 17.82 1.23
CA LEU A 130 0.80 18.18 1.42
C LEU A 130 0.51 19.65 1.07
N TYR A 131 1.54 20.49 1.17
CA TYR A 131 1.47 21.93 0.97
C TYR A 131 2.33 22.35 -0.21
N ARG A 132 1.97 23.48 -0.83
CA ARG A 132 2.82 24.11 -1.85
C ARG A 132 4.08 24.66 -1.20
N VAL A 133 5.15 24.74 -1.98
CA VAL A 133 6.47 25.25 -1.54
C VAL A 133 6.34 26.62 -0.84
N ARG A 134 5.53 27.51 -1.40
CA ARG A 134 5.27 28.84 -0.84
C ARG A 134 4.59 28.77 0.53
N GLU A 135 3.63 27.87 0.71
CA GLU A 135 2.92 27.69 1.99
C GLU A 135 3.87 27.13 3.06
N THR A 136 4.70 26.14 2.71
CA THR A 136 5.72 25.63 3.65
C THR A 136 6.76 26.67 4.01
N PHE A 137 7.14 27.53 3.07
CA PHE A 137 8.06 28.62 3.33
C PHE A 137 7.44 29.67 4.25
N GLN A 138 6.16 30.01 4.06
CA GLN A 138 5.45 30.93 4.95
C GLN A 138 5.29 30.34 6.36
N LEU A 139 4.98 29.05 6.47
CA LEU A 139 4.94 28.32 7.74
C LEU A 139 6.29 28.35 8.45
N PHE A 140 7.38 28.12 7.71
CA PHE A 140 8.74 28.23 8.21
C PHE A 140 9.04 29.63 8.75
N LEU A 141 8.70 30.69 8.00
CA LEU A 141 8.89 32.06 8.49
C LEU A 141 8.09 32.35 9.77
N THR A 142 6.85 31.85 9.87
CA THR A 142 6.04 32.00 11.10
C THR A 142 6.58 31.21 12.30
N GLU A 143 7.23 30.07 12.07
CA GLU A 143 7.80 29.25 13.16
C GLU A 143 9.13 29.82 13.66
N TYR A 144 9.86 30.53 12.80
CA TYR A 144 11.22 31.03 13.07
C TYR A 144 11.33 32.56 13.10
N VAL A 145 10.24 33.28 13.36
CA VAL A 145 10.18 34.76 13.40
C VAL A 145 11.29 35.37 14.27
N ASP A 146 11.56 34.77 15.43
CA ASP A 146 12.50 35.32 16.43
C ASP A 146 13.97 35.15 16.06
N THR A 147 14.28 34.28 15.08
CA THR A 147 15.66 33.93 14.74
C THR A 147 16.29 34.83 13.67
N ASN A 148 15.55 35.80 13.15
CA ASN A 148 16.01 36.79 12.17
C ASN A 148 16.73 36.14 10.96
N ILE A 149 16.27 34.95 10.54
CA ILE A 149 16.86 34.18 9.44
C ILE A 149 16.44 34.83 8.12
N ASN A 150 17.42 35.36 7.39
CA ASN A 150 17.21 35.97 6.08
C ASN A 150 17.37 34.91 4.97
N LEU A 151 16.37 34.04 4.84
CA LEU A 151 16.37 32.97 3.82
C LEU A 151 15.40 33.32 2.69
N SER A 152 15.86 33.26 1.44
CA SER A 152 14.99 33.47 0.28
C SER A 152 14.14 32.23 -0.05
N LEU A 153 13.00 32.41 -0.71
CA LEU A 153 12.16 31.29 -1.17
C LEU A 153 12.92 30.33 -2.09
N THR A 154 13.82 30.86 -2.94
CA THR A 154 14.63 30.08 -3.87
C THR A 154 15.61 29.19 -3.10
N SER A 155 16.36 29.77 -2.16
CA SER A 155 17.29 29.03 -1.29
C SER A 155 16.57 27.98 -0.45
N PHE A 156 15.36 28.29 0.05
CA PHE A 156 14.54 27.32 0.77
C PHE A 156 14.08 26.15 -0.11
N ASN A 157 13.78 26.40 -1.39
CA ASN A 157 13.38 25.36 -2.33
C ASN A 157 14.53 24.38 -2.60
N ASP A 158 15.78 24.84 -2.59
CA ASP A 158 16.98 24.02 -2.82
C ASP A 158 17.33 23.13 -1.62
N LEU A 159 16.91 23.51 -0.41
CA LEU A 159 17.06 22.67 0.79
C LEU A 159 16.11 21.46 0.81
N ARG A 160 15.28 21.28 -0.22
CA ARG A 160 14.33 20.17 -0.27
C ARG A 160 15.05 18.82 -0.46
N PRO A 161 14.70 17.79 0.31
CA PRO A 161 15.17 16.43 0.05
C PRO A 161 14.84 15.97 -1.37
N ILE A 162 15.81 15.34 -2.04
CA ILE A 162 15.71 14.88 -3.44
C ILE A 162 14.54 13.89 -3.68
N ASN A 163 14.01 13.29 -2.61
CA ASN A 163 12.94 12.30 -2.63
C ASN A 163 11.52 12.89 -2.62
N LEU A 164 11.39 14.22 -2.59
CA LEU A 164 10.10 14.92 -2.68
C LEU A 164 9.74 15.22 -4.13
N LEU A 165 8.60 14.69 -4.58
CA LEU A 165 8.07 15.04 -5.91
C LEU A 165 7.25 16.31 -5.85
N ILE A 166 7.63 17.27 -6.68
CA ILE A 166 6.85 18.48 -6.92
C ILE A 166 5.64 18.11 -7.77
N GLN A 167 4.47 18.59 -7.39
CA GLN A 167 3.21 18.29 -8.08
C GLN A 167 3.22 18.72 -9.55
N SER A 168 3.98 19.77 -9.91
CA SER A 168 4.13 20.22 -11.31
C SER A 168 4.89 19.23 -12.20
N HIS A 169 5.74 18.37 -11.62
CA HIS A 169 6.44 17.31 -12.34
C HIS A 169 5.61 16.02 -12.45
N MET A 170 4.43 15.98 -11.84
CA MET A 170 3.49 14.88 -12.04
C MET A 170 2.75 15.13 -13.36
N PRO A 171 2.83 14.22 -14.35
CA PRO A 171 2.01 14.36 -15.54
C PRO A 171 0.54 14.41 -15.12
N GLY A 172 -0.24 15.36 -15.65
CA GLY A 172 -1.60 15.69 -15.17
C GLY A 172 -2.63 14.55 -15.21
N ARG A 173 -2.23 13.34 -15.64
CA ARG A 173 -3.04 12.12 -15.68
C ARG A 173 -2.48 10.97 -14.83
N SER A 174 -1.38 11.12 -14.10
CA SER A 174 -0.87 10.06 -13.23
C SER A 174 -1.67 9.99 -11.92
N CYS A 175 -2.46 8.93 -11.74
CA CYS A 175 -3.09 8.66 -10.45
C CYS A 175 -2.02 8.37 -9.40
N LEU A 176 -2.01 9.14 -8.32
CA LEU A 176 -1.13 8.95 -7.15
C LEU A 176 -1.68 7.96 -6.14
N CYS A 177 -2.70 7.21 -6.55
CA CYS A 177 -3.26 6.16 -5.73
C CYS A 177 -2.26 4.99 -5.66
N ILE A 178 -2.09 4.47 -4.43
CA ILE A 178 -1.25 3.29 -4.10
C ILE A 178 -1.49 2.10 -5.06
N TYR A 179 -2.68 2.04 -5.67
CA TYR A 179 -3.07 1.02 -6.65
C TYR A 179 -2.35 1.16 -8.00
N HIS A 180 -2.23 2.36 -8.57
CA HIS A 180 -1.58 2.56 -9.87
C HIS A 180 -0.05 2.39 -9.76
N GLU A 181 0.56 2.82 -8.65
CA GLU A 181 1.98 2.57 -8.37
C GLU A 181 2.28 1.06 -8.27
N LYS A 182 1.42 0.31 -7.58
CA LYS A 182 1.54 -1.15 -7.48
C LYS A 182 1.31 -1.86 -8.82
N MET A 183 0.39 -1.39 -9.65
CA MET A 183 0.19 -1.95 -10.98
C MET A 183 1.41 -1.74 -11.86
N ASN A 184 2.04 -0.56 -11.86
CA ASN A 184 3.27 -0.34 -12.62
C ASN A 184 4.42 -1.25 -12.16
N LEU A 185 4.55 -1.51 -10.86
CA LEU A 185 5.54 -2.46 -10.33
C LEU A 185 5.26 -3.91 -10.76
N LEU A 186 3.99 -4.30 -10.89
CA LEU A 186 3.59 -5.63 -11.38
C LEU A 186 3.72 -5.77 -12.90
N LEU A 187 3.52 -4.69 -13.65
CA LEU A 187 3.59 -4.67 -15.11
C LEU A 187 5.03 -4.57 -15.63
N LYS A 188 5.95 -4.00 -14.85
CA LYS A 188 7.36 -3.83 -15.25
C LYS A 188 8.07 -5.16 -15.56
N PRO A 189 7.94 -6.24 -14.77
CA PRO A 189 8.47 -7.55 -15.13
C PRO A 189 7.76 -8.17 -16.34
N LEU A 190 6.44 -7.99 -16.45
CA LEU A 190 5.63 -8.55 -17.54
C LEU A 190 5.95 -7.93 -18.91
N SER A 191 6.38 -6.66 -18.93
CA SER A 191 6.81 -5.98 -20.16
C SER A 191 7.97 -6.68 -20.88
N LYS A 192 8.80 -7.46 -20.16
CA LYS A 192 9.88 -8.25 -20.76
C LYS A 192 9.39 -9.45 -21.57
N TYR A 193 8.18 -9.91 -21.30
CA TYR A 193 7.61 -11.13 -21.88
C TYR A 193 6.52 -10.83 -22.92
N ILE A 194 5.94 -9.63 -22.87
CA ILE A 194 4.95 -9.17 -23.85
C ILE A 194 5.68 -8.47 -24.98
N ARG A 195 6.11 -9.23 -26.00
CA ARG A 195 6.53 -8.65 -27.29
C ARG A 195 5.29 -8.31 -28.10
N CYS A 196 4.69 -7.16 -27.83
CA CYS A 196 3.62 -6.63 -28.67
C CYS A 196 4.21 -5.54 -29.58
N PRO A 197 4.31 -5.77 -30.90
CA PRO A 197 4.71 -4.72 -31.84
C PRO A 197 3.63 -3.64 -31.83
N GLY A 198 3.90 -2.54 -31.09
CA GLY A 198 2.96 -1.42 -30.93
C GLY A 198 2.98 -0.76 -29.55
N LEU A 199 3.58 -1.37 -28.52
CA LEU A 199 3.56 -0.80 -27.17
C LEU A 199 4.57 0.35 -26.94
N HIS A 200 5.46 0.62 -27.89
CA HIS A 200 6.48 1.67 -27.78
C HIS A 200 5.93 3.09 -27.97
N SER A 201 4.69 3.26 -28.45
CA SER A 201 4.08 4.59 -28.65
C SER A 201 3.42 5.17 -27.38
N LEU A 202 3.59 4.53 -26.22
CA LEU A 202 2.98 4.92 -24.94
C LEU A 202 3.99 5.40 -23.88
N GLN A 203 5.27 5.54 -24.25
CA GLN A 203 6.28 6.25 -23.45
C GLN A 203 6.32 7.72 -23.82
#